data_AF-A0A833VSQ4-F1
#
_entry.id   AF-A0A833VSQ4-F1
#
_cell.length_a   1.000
_cell.length_b   1.000
_cell.length_c   1.000
_cell.angle_alpha   90.00
_cell.angle_beta   90.00
_cell.angle_gamma   90.00
#
_symmetry.space_group_name_H-M   'P 1'
#
loop_
_entity.id
_entity.type
_entity.pdbx_description
1 polymer ?
#
loop_
_entity_poly.entity_id
_entity_poly.type
_entity_poly.pdbx_seq_one_letter_code
_entity_poly.pdbx_strand_id
1 'polypeptide(L)'
;MVSGQGGQLQVNNISGYLPGRIVFFLVNAHLAPRPILLTRHGESLHNVRGRIGGDTVLSDAGELYSKKLANFIEKRLKSEKTASVSTHLF
;
A
#
# COMPACT_ATOMS: atom_id res chain seq x y z
N MET A 1 9.96 -4.94 27.25
CA MET A 1 8.91 -5.80 26.65
C MET A 1 8.12 -4.95 25.68
N VAL A 2 7.93 -5.38 24.44
CA VAL A 2 7.09 -4.67 23.46
C VAL A 2 5.85 -5.53 23.22
N SER A 3 4.68 -5.04 23.66
CA SER A 3 3.39 -5.71 23.44
C SER A 3 2.79 -5.21 22.12
N GLY A 4 2.82 -6.03 21.08
CA GLY A 4 2.14 -5.77 19.81
C GLY A 4 0.76 -6.43 19.75
N GLN A 5 -0.08 -5.99 18.80
CA GLN A 5 -1.39 -6.59 18.53
C GLN A 5 -1.21 -7.98 17.87
N GLY A 6 -0.93 -8.99 18.69
CA GLY A 6 -0.75 -10.37 18.24
C GLY A 6 0.11 -11.26 19.15
N GLY A 7 0.75 -10.69 20.17
CA GLY A 7 1.59 -11.44 21.10
C GLY A 7 2.63 -10.56 21.80
N GLN A 8 3.26 -11.10 22.84
CA GLN A 8 4.28 -10.40 23.62
C GLN A 8 5.67 -10.67 23.00
N LEU A 9 6.34 -9.62 22.51
CA LEU A 9 7.71 -9.74 21.98
C LEU A 9 8.71 -9.43 23.11
N GLN A 10 9.45 -10.44 23.57
CA GLN A 10 10.56 -10.27 24.48
C GLN A 10 11.85 -10.08 23.69
N VAL A 11 12.52 -8.97 23.97
CA VAL A 11 13.74 -8.54 23.30
C VAL A 11 14.82 -8.42 24.37
N ASN A 12 15.96 -9.08 24.17
CA ASN A 12 17.07 -9.07 25.13
C ASN A 12 18.41 -8.88 24.42
N ASN A 13 19.28 -8.06 25.01
CA ASN A 13 20.67 -7.81 24.59
C ASN A 13 20.86 -7.54 23.09
N ILE A 14 20.01 -6.68 22.52
CA ILE A 14 20.17 -6.23 21.13
C ILE A 14 21.26 -5.18 21.06
N SER A 15 22.32 -5.48 20.31
CA SER A 15 23.37 -4.53 19.96
C SER A 15 23.64 -4.58 18.47
N GLY A 16 23.82 -3.41 17.86
CA GLY A 16 24.10 -3.28 16.43
C GLY A 16 22.87 -3.05 15.55
N TYR A 17 23.14 -2.61 14.32
CA TYR A 17 22.12 -2.17 13.36
C TYR A 17 21.19 -3.29 12.90
N LEU A 18 21.74 -4.44 12.54
CA LEU A 18 20.99 -5.52 11.92
C LEU A 18 19.96 -6.16 12.89
N PRO A 19 20.32 -6.52 14.14
CA PRO A 19 19.35 -6.99 15.13
C PRO A 19 18.23 -5.97 15.43
N GLY A 20 18.55 -4.67 15.44
CA GLY A 20 17.56 -3.60 15.59
C GLY A 20 16.56 -3.54 14.43
N ARG A 21 17.03 -3.70 13.19
CA ARG A 21 16.17 -3.74 11.99
C ARG A 21 15.24 -4.96 11.98
N ILE A 22 15.72 -6.11 12.46
CA ILE A 22 14.92 -7.34 12.55
C ILE A 22 13.76 -7.13 13.55
N VAL A 23 14.05 -6.58 14.73
CA VAL A 23 12.99 -6.28 15.71
C VAL A 23 12.01 -5.24 15.19
N PHE A 24 12.50 -4.19 14.53
CA PHE A 24 11.62 -3.21 13.89
C PHE A 24 10.62 -3.86 12.91
N PHE A 25 11.09 -4.79 12.08
CA PHE A 25 10.22 -5.53 11.17
C PHE A 25 9.18 -6.36 11.93
N LEU A 26 9.61 -7.14 12.93
CA LEU A 26 8.73 -8.02 13.71
C LEU A 26 7.65 -7.25 14.48
N VAL A 27 7.97 -6.08 15.02
CA VAL A 27 6.99 -5.23 15.74
C VAL A 27 5.91 -4.70 14.80
N ASN A 28 6.24 -4.44 13.53
CA ASN A 28 5.29 -3.91 12.54
C ASN A 28 4.59 -5.02 11.73
N ALA A 29 4.98 -6.28 11.90
CA ALA A 29 4.34 -7.41 11.24
C ALA A 29 2.99 -7.72 11.88
N HIS A 30 1.95 -7.82 11.07
CA HIS A 30 0.60 -8.13 11.52
C HIS A 30 0.19 -9.51 11.00
N LEU A 31 -0.31 -10.36 11.89
CA LEU A 31 -0.76 -11.73 11.57
C LEU A 31 -2.24 -11.76 11.11
N ALA A 32 -3.00 -10.70 11.37
CA ALA A 32 -4.39 -10.61 10.96
C ALA A 32 -4.48 -10.47 9.43
N PRO A 33 -5.41 -11.18 8.76
CA PRO A 33 -5.61 -11.04 7.33
C PRO A 33 -6.06 -9.60 7.03
N ARG A 34 -5.22 -8.87 6.28
CA ARG A 34 -5.49 -7.51 5.83
C ARG A 34 -5.20 -7.43 4.32
N PRO A 35 -6.22 -7.25 3.46
CA PRO A 35 -6.00 -7.09 2.03
C PRO A 35 -5.28 -5.76 1.77
N ILE A 36 -4.13 -5.84 1.07
CA ILE A 36 -3.40 -4.67 0.58
C ILE A 36 -3.67 -4.57 -0.92
N LEU A 37 -4.32 -3.49 -1.35
CA LEU A 37 -4.64 -3.26 -2.75
C LEU A 37 -3.63 -2.27 -3.34
N LEU A 38 -2.85 -2.75 -4.31
CA LEU A 38 -1.85 -1.97 -5.02
C LEU A 38 -2.31 -1.74 -6.45
N THR A 39 -2.36 -0.48 -6.86
CA THR A 39 -2.67 -0.13 -8.25
C THR A 39 -1.78 1.01 -8.74
N ARG A 40 -1.55 1.08 -10.04
CA ARG A 40 -0.92 2.26 -10.65
C ARG A 40 -1.94 3.40 -10.75
N HIS A 41 -1.44 4.61 -11.01
CA HIS A 41 -2.28 5.71 -11.47
C HIS A 41 -3.01 5.36 -12.77
N GLY A 42 -4.12 6.06 -13.05
CA GLY A 42 -4.79 5.96 -14.34
C GLY A 42 -3.84 6.35 -15.49
N GLU A 43 -4.08 5.83 -16.68
CA GLU A 43 -3.26 6.16 -17.86
C GLU A 43 -3.13 7.68 -18.05
N SER A 44 -1.90 8.17 -18.21
CA SER A 44 -1.63 9.58 -18.50
C SER A 44 -1.42 9.84 -19.98
N LEU A 45 -1.52 11.10 -20.41
CA LEU A 45 -1.18 11.49 -21.78
C LEU A 45 0.27 11.15 -22.18
N HIS A 46 1.19 11.13 -21.20
CA HIS A 46 2.56 10.66 -21.43
C HIS A 46 2.64 9.15 -21.63
N ASN A 47 1.85 8.36 -20.90
CA ASN A 47 1.81 6.91 -21.13
C ASN A 47 1.33 6.59 -22.54
N VAL A 48 0.28 7.27 -23.03
CA VAL A 48 -0.23 7.12 -24.41
C VAL A 48 0.86 7.42 -25.43
N ARG A 49 1.72 8.40 -25.15
CA ARG A 49 2.83 8.82 -26.03
C ARG A 49 4.13 8.03 -25.79
N GLY A 50 4.14 7.03 -24.90
CA GLY A 50 5.33 6.25 -24.56
C GLY A 50 6.43 7.04 -23.85
N ARG A 51 6.10 8.18 -23.21
CA ARG A 51 7.04 9.02 -22.47
C ARG A 51 7.09 8.61 -21.00
N ILE A 52 8.27 8.66 -20.41
CA ILE A 52 8.53 8.33 -19.00
C ILE A 52 8.62 9.62 -18.19
N GLY A 53 8.04 9.61 -16.98
CA GLY A 53 8.08 10.72 -16.04
C GLY A 53 7.24 11.95 -16.43
N GLY A 54 7.39 13.01 -15.63
CA GLY A 54 6.60 14.24 -15.72
C GLY A 54 5.28 14.18 -14.93
N ASP A 55 4.57 15.30 -14.89
CA ASP A 55 3.28 15.45 -14.19
C ASP A 55 2.21 15.83 -15.22
N THR A 56 1.74 14.83 -15.96
CA THR A 56 0.73 15.05 -17.01
C THR A 56 -0.63 14.56 -16.59
N VAL A 57 -1.65 15.24 -17.10
CA VAL A 57 -3.05 14.89 -16.89
C VAL A 57 -3.36 13.48 -17.39
N LEU A 58 -4.40 12.89 -16.80
CA LEU A 58 -4.93 11.61 -17.22
C LEU A 58 -5.45 11.68 -18.66
N SER A 59 -5.36 10.56 -19.37
CA SER A 59 -6.12 10.35 -20.60
C SER A 59 -7.60 10.10 -20.27
N ASP A 60 -8.47 10.16 -21.27
CA ASP A 60 -9.90 9.80 -21.10
C ASP A 60 -10.07 8.38 -20.53
N ALA A 61 -9.18 7.46 -20.92
CA ALA A 61 -9.13 6.10 -20.37
C ALA A 61 -8.65 6.08 -18.91
N GLY A 62 -7.67 6.92 -18.56
CA GLY A 62 -7.22 7.11 -17.18
C GLY A 62 -8.30 7.68 -16.26
N GLU A 63 -9.10 8.64 -16.73
CA GLU A 63 -10.25 9.14 -15.98
C GLU A 63 -11.33 8.08 -15.77
N LEU A 64 -11.63 7.30 -16.82
CA LEU A 64 -12.57 6.18 -16.72
C LEU A 64 -12.09 5.13 -15.72
N TYR A 65 -10.78 4.84 -15.73
CA TYR A 65 -10.15 3.97 -14.74
C TYR A 65 -10.36 4.50 -13.31
N SER A 66 -10.09 5.78 -13.06
CA SER A 66 -10.26 6.40 -11.74
C SER A 66 -11.70 6.29 -11.23
N LYS A 67 -12.70 6.53 -12.10
CA LYS A 67 -14.13 6.35 -11.77
C LYS A 67 -14.47 4.89 -11.45
N LYS A 68 -13.96 3.94 -12.22
CA LYS A 68 -14.17 2.50 -11.97
C LYS A 68 -13.49 2.04 -10.68
N LEU A 69 -12.29 2.55 -10.40
CA LEU A 69 -11.55 2.25 -9.19
C LEU A 69 -12.30 2.75 -7.94
N ALA A 70 -12.82 3.97 -7.96
CA ALA A 70 -13.65 4.50 -6.88
C ALA A 70 -14.86 3.58 -6.61
N ASN A 71 -15.60 3.21 -7.66
CA ASN A 71 -16.74 2.30 -7.56
C ASN A 71 -16.35 0.91 -7.03
N PHE A 72 -15.17 0.40 -7.41
CA PHE A 72 -14.66 -0.88 -6.91
C PHE A 72 -14.34 -0.81 -5.42
N ILE A 73 -13.65 0.24 -4.99
CA ILE A 73 -13.27 0.46 -3.59
C ILE A 73 -14.53 0.63 -2.73
N GLU A 74 -15.52 1.41 -3.16
CA GLU A 74 -16.79 1.58 -2.43
C GLU A 74 -17.52 0.25 -2.22
N LYS A 75 -17.60 -0.58 -3.27
CA LYS A 75 -18.21 -1.93 -3.17
C LYS A 75 -17.43 -2.81 -2.21
N ARG A 76 -16.10 -2.74 -2.22
CA ARG A 76 -15.23 -3.57 -1.38
C ARG A 76 -15.24 -3.15 0.09
N LEU A 77 -15.21 -1.85 0.38
CA LEU A 77 -15.27 -1.30 1.75
C LEU A 77 -16.59 -1.66 2.45
N LYS A 78 -17.70 -1.79 1.71
CA LYS A 78 -18.96 -2.31 2.27
C LYS A 78 -18.84 -3.78 2.72
N SER A 79 -17.94 -4.56 2.12
CA SER A 79 -17.73 -5.98 2.44
C SER A 79 -16.64 -6.22 3.49
N GLU A 80 -15.60 -5.38 3.57
CA GLU A 80 -14.45 -5.57 4.45
C GLU A 80 -14.01 -4.25 5.09
N LYS A 81 -13.97 -4.22 6.43
CA LYS A 81 -13.73 -3.01 7.25
C LYS A 81 -12.27 -2.52 7.24
N THR A 82 -11.34 -3.18 6.56
CA THR A 82 -9.90 -2.81 6.62
C THR A 82 -9.20 -3.11 5.30
N ALA A 83 -9.21 -2.14 4.38
CA ALA A 83 -8.40 -2.19 3.17
C ALA A 83 -7.48 -0.95 3.13
N SER A 84 -6.19 -1.16 2.91
CA SER A 84 -5.27 -0.07 2.54
C SER A 84 -5.13 -0.03 1.02
N VAL A 85 -5.39 1.14 0.45
CA VAL A 85 -5.25 1.38 -0.99
C VAL A 85 -4.11 2.36 -1.18
N SER A 86 -3.08 1.95 -1.93
CA SER A 86 -1.96 2.81 -2.30
C SER A 86 -1.84 2.89 -3.81
N THR A 87 -1.86 4.11 -4.33
CA THR A 87 -1.53 4.41 -5.74
C THR A 87 -0.07 4.80 -5.85
N HIS A 88 0.72 4.04 -6.62
CA HIS A 88 2.12 4.37 -6.89
C HIS A 88 2.27 5.12 -8.23
N LEU A 89 3.00 6.23 -8.19
CA LEU A 89 3.55 6.93 -9.35
C LEU A 89 4.95 6.37 -9.64
N PHE A 90 5.22 6.06 -10.91
CA PHE A 90 6.55 5.79 -11.43
C PHE A 90 7.02 6.99 -12.25
#